data_AF-A0A443JBX7-F1
#
_entry.id   AF-A0A443JBX7-F1
#
_cell.length_a   1.000
_cell.length_b   1.000
_cell.length_c   1.000
_cell.angle_alpha   90.00
_cell.angle_beta   90.00
_cell.angle_gamma   90.00
#
_symmetry.space_group_name_H-M   'P 1'
#
loop_
_entity.id
_entity.type
_entity.pdbx_description
1 polymer ?
#
loop_
_entity_poly.entity_id
_entity_poly.type
_entity_poly.pdbx_seq_one_letter_code
_entity_poly.pdbx_strand_id
1 'polypeptide(L)'
;MEKLQIAIEKARASRLAHRVPATAGADPQAPAVIHAEHASSWSAIPEMTLDPAVLGRNRVVAYNTGPSSTYYDILRTRLRDEAKRRSIRRIAITSTRPQAGKTTTLANLSLAFSRMPAYRTMVFDFDLRRPALAKVLGQDPAHD
;
A
#
# COMPACT_ATOMS: atom_id res chain seq x y z
N MET A 1 -2.07 -8.32 41.31
CA MET A 1 -2.44 -6.95 40.87
C MET A 1 -1.25 -6.01 40.71
N GLU A 2 -0.04 -6.37 41.15
CA GLU A 2 1.15 -5.49 41.13
C GLU A 2 1.92 -5.50 39.78
N LYS A 3 1.92 -6.65 39.08
CA LYS A 3 2.59 -6.79 37.77
C LYS A 3 2.00 -5.91 36.66
N LEU A 4 0.72 -5.56 36.76
CA LEU A 4 0.03 -4.67 35.81
C LEU A 4 0.45 -3.20 36.00
N GLN A 5 0.66 -2.75 37.24
CA GLN A 5 1.14 -1.39 37.52
C GLN A 5 2.58 -1.18 37.06
N ILE A 6 3.45 -2.16 37.31
CA ILE A 6 4.86 -2.13 36.86
C ILE A 6 4.95 -2.08 35.32
N ALA A 7 4.05 -2.78 34.62
CA ALA A 7 3.99 -2.73 33.16
C ALA A 7 3.55 -1.35 32.63
N ILE A 8 2.59 -0.71 33.30
CA ILE A 8 2.10 0.63 32.93
C ILE A 8 3.17 1.69 33.21
N GLU A 9 3.87 1.62 34.34
CA GLU A 9 4.96 2.56 34.67
C GLU A 9 6.15 2.39 33.73
N LYS A 10 6.55 1.15 33.41
CA LYS A 10 7.62 0.89 32.44
C LYS A 10 7.26 1.41 31.03
N ALA A 11 5.98 1.32 30.65
CA ALA A 11 5.48 1.89 29.41
C ALA A 11 5.45 3.44 29.44
N ARG A 12 5.21 4.06 30.61
CA ARG A 12 5.28 5.52 30.80
C ARG A 12 6.72 6.03 30.78
N ALA A 13 7.64 5.35 31.46
CA ALA A 13 9.05 5.69 31.52
C ALA A 13 9.72 5.62 30.14
N SER A 14 9.35 4.62 29.32
CA SER A 14 9.83 4.50 27.94
C SER A 14 9.36 5.65 27.04
N ARG A 15 8.14 6.17 27.24
CA ARG A 15 7.64 7.37 26.52
C ARG A 15 8.36 8.65 26.95
N LEU A 16 8.75 8.75 28.22
CA LEU A 16 9.48 9.91 28.72
C LEU A 16 10.94 9.89 28.25
N ALA A 17 11.56 8.71 28.17
CA ALA A 17 12.93 8.52 27.71
C ALA A 17 13.10 8.68 26.19
N HIS A 18 12.07 8.39 25.38
CA HIS A 18 12.10 8.59 23.93
C HIS A 18 11.52 9.95 23.49
N ARG A 19 11.42 10.91 24.41
CA ARG A 19 11.05 12.28 24.07
C ARG A 19 12.25 12.97 23.43
N VAL A 20 12.39 12.79 22.11
CA VAL A 20 13.20 13.67 21.25
C VAL A 20 12.86 15.12 21.64
N PRO A 21 13.84 16.02 21.82
CA PRO A 21 13.53 17.41 22.11
C PRO A 21 12.56 17.91 21.04
N ALA A 22 11.33 18.21 21.45
CA ALA A 22 10.39 18.88 20.59
C ALA A 22 11.06 20.18 20.19
N THR A 23 11.33 20.34 18.90
CA THR A 23 11.65 21.63 18.31
C THR A 23 10.56 22.60 18.77
N ALA A 24 10.94 23.54 19.63
CA ALA A 24 10.06 24.61 20.09
C ALA A 24 9.65 25.43 18.85
N GLY A 25 8.46 25.14 18.32
CA GLY A 25 7.97 25.71 17.06
C GLY A 25 7.07 24.79 16.24
N ALA A 26 6.97 23.49 16.55
CA ALA A 26 6.01 22.62 15.87
C ALA A 26 4.61 22.81 16.47
N ASP A 27 3.73 23.49 15.72
CA ASP A 27 2.30 23.61 16.04
C ASP A 27 1.67 22.21 16.18
N PRO A 28 1.11 21.85 17.36
CA PRO A 28 0.43 20.57 17.57
C PRO A 28 -0.71 20.32 16.58
N GLN A 29 -1.24 21.38 15.96
CA GLN A 29 -2.28 21.29 14.93
C GLN A 29 -1.75 20.81 13.57
N ALA A 30 -0.48 21.08 13.24
CA ALA A 30 0.06 20.85 11.90
C ALA A 30 0.01 19.37 11.44
N PRO A 31 0.35 18.36 12.28
CA PRO A 31 0.21 16.96 11.90
C PRO A 31 -1.25 16.57 11.64
N ALA A 32 -2.19 17.08 12.46
CA ALA A 32 -3.60 16.74 12.35
C ALA A 32 -4.24 17.33 11.08
N VAL A 33 -3.88 18.57 10.72
CA VAL A 33 -4.32 19.23 9.48
C VAL A 33 -3.83 18.47 8.26
N ILE A 34 -2.54 18.09 8.21
CA ILE A 34 -1.97 17.31 7.09
C ILE A 34 -2.68 15.94 6.94
N HIS A 35 -3.01 15.28 8.05
CA HIS A 35 -3.74 14.01 8.01
C HIS A 35 -5.17 14.17 7.48
N ALA A 36 -5.86 15.25 7.84
CA ALA A 36 -7.20 15.56 7.35
C ALA A 36 -7.19 15.93 5.86
N GLU A 37 -6.23 16.74 5.41
CA GLU A 37 -6.05 17.09 3.99
C GLU A 37 -5.78 15.84 3.14
N HIS A 38 -4.85 14.96 3.56
CA HIS A 38 -4.58 13.71 2.86
C HIS A 38 -5.81 12.78 2.79
N ALA A 39 -6.66 12.77 3.83
CA ALA A 39 -7.90 12.00 3.79
C ALA A 39 -8.87 12.58 2.76
N SER A 40 -9.00 13.90 2.69
CA SER A 40 -9.82 14.59 1.69
C SER A 40 -9.31 14.34 0.26
N SER A 41 -8.00 14.46 0.01
CA SER A 41 -7.41 14.18 -1.30
C SER A 41 -7.63 12.73 -1.73
N TRP A 42 -7.56 11.78 -0.80
CA TRP A 42 -7.81 10.36 -1.10
C TRP A 42 -9.27 10.11 -1.50
N SER A 43 -10.22 10.75 -0.81
CA SER A 43 -11.64 10.67 -1.14
C SER A 43 -12.01 11.35 -2.47
N ALA A 44 -11.16 12.24 -2.98
CA ALA A 44 -11.36 12.90 -4.26
C ALA A 44 -10.89 12.06 -5.47
N ILE A 45 -10.20 10.94 -5.25
CA ILE A 45 -9.75 10.04 -6.33
C ILE A 45 -10.97 9.29 -6.89
N PRO A 46 -11.27 9.37 -8.20
CA PRO A 46 -12.37 8.65 -8.79
C PRO A 46 -12.23 7.13 -8.62
N GLU A 47 -13.33 6.46 -8.32
CA GLU A 47 -13.37 5.00 -8.30
C GLU A 47 -13.23 4.44 -9.72
N MET A 48 -12.44 3.37 -9.83
CA MET A 48 -12.20 2.66 -11.07
C MET A 48 -13.09 1.42 -11.14
N THR A 49 -13.86 1.28 -12.22
CA THR A 49 -14.64 0.06 -12.47
C THR A 49 -13.76 -0.99 -13.16
N LEU A 50 -13.74 -2.21 -12.64
CA LEU A 50 -12.94 -3.32 -13.18
C LEU A 50 -13.86 -4.41 -13.73
N ASP A 51 -13.64 -4.80 -15.00
CA ASP A 51 -14.36 -5.91 -15.63
C ASP A 51 -13.70 -7.26 -15.26
N PRO A 52 -14.39 -8.15 -14.51
CA PRO A 52 -13.87 -9.45 -14.13
C PRO A 52 -13.43 -10.33 -15.32
N ALA A 53 -14.10 -10.22 -16.48
CA ALA A 53 -13.75 -10.99 -17.66
C ALA A 53 -12.41 -10.53 -18.27
N VAL A 54 -12.18 -9.22 -18.32
CA VAL A 54 -10.89 -8.65 -18.76
C VAL A 54 -9.79 -9.04 -17.78
N LEU A 55 -10.03 -8.88 -16.49
CA LEU A 55 -9.07 -9.27 -15.45
C LEU A 55 -8.71 -10.76 -15.52
N GLY A 56 -9.71 -11.63 -15.70
CA GLY A 56 -9.50 -13.07 -15.88
C GLY A 56 -8.61 -13.40 -17.08
N ARG A 57 -8.88 -12.80 -18.24
CA ARG A 57 -8.03 -12.94 -19.44
C ARG A 57 -6.59 -12.47 -19.21
N ASN A 58 -6.42 -11.40 -18.43
CA ASN A 58 -5.11 -10.82 -18.11
C ASN A 58 -4.41 -11.47 -16.90
N ARG A 59 -4.96 -12.58 -16.37
CA ARG A 59 -4.45 -13.29 -15.18
C ARG A 59 -4.37 -12.40 -13.93
N VAL A 60 -5.28 -11.45 -13.81
CA VAL A 60 -5.50 -10.65 -12.60
C VAL A 60 -6.53 -11.35 -11.73
N VAL A 61 -6.04 -12.27 -10.90
CA VAL A 61 -6.84 -13.18 -10.06
C VAL A 61 -7.08 -12.64 -8.65
N ALA A 62 -6.26 -11.70 -8.21
CA ALA A 62 -6.35 -11.10 -6.88
C ALA A 62 -7.34 -9.94 -6.83
N TYR A 63 -8.32 -9.85 -7.74
CA TYR A 63 -9.44 -8.91 -7.61
C TYR A 63 -10.40 -9.36 -6.52
N ASN A 64 -10.76 -10.65 -6.55
CA ASN A 64 -11.60 -11.29 -5.55
C ASN A 64 -10.77 -12.23 -4.67
N THR A 65 -11.28 -12.54 -3.49
CA THR A 65 -10.72 -13.59 -2.63
C THR A 65 -11.01 -14.96 -3.24
N GLY A 66 -10.01 -15.84 -3.31
CA GLY A 66 -10.17 -17.22 -3.76
C GLY A 66 -8.86 -17.99 -3.80
N PRO A 67 -8.87 -19.29 -4.16
CA PRO A 67 -7.67 -20.13 -4.15
C PRO A 67 -6.51 -19.53 -4.95
N SER A 68 -6.79 -18.93 -6.11
CA SER A 68 -5.78 -18.30 -6.96
C SER A 68 -5.25 -16.96 -6.38
N SER A 69 -6.03 -16.25 -5.57
CA SER A 69 -5.59 -14.99 -4.95
C SER A 69 -4.64 -15.22 -3.78
N THR A 70 -4.72 -16.38 -3.12
CA THR A 70 -3.95 -16.73 -1.91
C THR A 70 -2.45 -16.52 -2.09
N TYR A 71 -1.90 -16.84 -3.26
CA TYR A 71 -0.47 -16.64 -3.53
C TYR A 71 -0.07 -15.16 -3.45
N TYR A 72 -0.93 -14.26 -3.93
CA TYR A 72 -0.73 -12.82 -3.83
C TYR A 72 -1.01 -12.28 -2.44
N ASP A 73 -1.95 -12.87 -1.69
CA ASP A 73 -2.20 -12.53 -0.29
C ASP A 73 -0.99 -12.87 0.61
N ILE A 74 -0.33 -14.00 0.35
CA ILE A 74 0.93 -14.38 1.02
C ILE A 74 2.04 -13.39 0.65
N LEU A 75 2.22 -13.09 -0.64
CA LEU A 75 3.23 -12.14 -1.10
C LEU A 75 3.02 -10.75 -0.49
N ARG A 76 1.78 -10.24 -0.49
CA ARG A 76 1.39 -8.98 0.14
C ARG A 76 1.79 -8.95 1.61
N THR A 77 1.48 -10.01 2.34
CA THR A 77 1.79 -10.12 3.78
C THR A 77 3.29 -10.06 4.02
N ARG A 78 4.07 -10.88 3.29
CA ARG A 78 5.54 -10.88 3.39
C ARG A 78 6.14 -9.53 3.02
N LEU A 79 5.63 -8.90 1.95
CA LEU A 79 6.14 -7.62 1.49
C LEU A 79 5.84 -6.50 2.48
N ARG A 80 4.63 -6.47 3.04
CA ARG A 80 4.23 -5.53 4.10
C ARG A 80 5.11 -5.66 5.34
N ASP A 81 5.32 -6.89 5.80
CA ASP A 81 6.09 -7.15 7.02
C ASP A 81 7.56 -6.77 6.82
N GLU A 82 8.12 -7.09 5.65
CA GLU A 82 9.49 -6.69 5.28
C GLU A 82 9.62 -5.17 5.11
N ALA A 83 8.63 -4.52 4.50
CA ALA A 83 8.59 -3.08 4.33
C ALA A 83 8.56 -2.36 5.68
N LYS A 84 7.73 -2.86 6.61
CA LYS A 84 7.68 -2.37 8.00
C LYS A 84 9.01 -2.57 8.71
N ARG A 85 9.62 -3.75 8.58
CA ARG A 85 10.93 -4.06 9.19
C ARG A 85 12.03 -3.12 8.70
N ARG A 86 12.03 -2.78 7.41
CA ARG A 86 13.02 -1.87 6.79
C ARG A 86 12.62 -0.40 6.81
N SER A 87 11.45 -0.05 7.35
CA SER A 87 10.90 1.31 7.30
C SER A 87 10.82 1.90 5.89
N ILE A 88 10.54 1.06 4.88
CA ILE A 88 10.35 1.49 3.50
C ILE A 88 8.85 1.54 3.15
N ARG A 89 8.48 2.48 2.29
CA ARG A 89 7.10 2.65 1.81
C ARG A 89 6.97 2.58 0.28
N ARG A 90 8.10 2.51 -0.42
CA ARG A 90 8.20 2.55 -1.88
C ARG A 90 8.97 1.31 -2.32
N ILE A 91 8.36 0.54 -3.20
CA ILE A 91 8.88 -0.75 -3.65
C ILE A 91 8.77 -0.76 -5.17
N ALA A 92 9.90 -0.99 -5.83
CA ALA A 92 9.94 -1.17 -7.28
C ALA A 92 9.79 -2.65 -7.63
N ILE A 93 8.92 -2.96 -8.58
CA ILE A 93 8.80 -4.29 -9.17
C ILE A 93 9.48 -4.26 -10.54
N THR A 94 10.52 -5.07 -10.70
CA THR A 94 11.31 -5.15 -11.93
C THR A 94 11.58 -6.60 -12.30
N SER A 95 11.99 -6.83 -13.54
CA SER A 95 12.38 -8.15 -14.04
C SER A 95 13.59 -8.03 -14.95
N THR A 96 14.38 -9.10 -15.04
CA THR A 96 15.59 -9.15 -15.88
C THR A 96 15.28 -9.29 -17.37
N ARG A 97 14.05 -9.68 -17.73
CA ARG A 97 13.59 -9.83 -19.12
C ARG A 97 12.19 -9.24 -19.33
N PRO A 98 11.86 -8.81 -20.56
CA PRO A 98 10.49 -8.54 -20.96
C PRO A 98 9.60 -9.77 -20.72
N GLN A 99 8.29 -9.53 -20.53
CA GLN A 99 7.28 -10.59 -20.43
C GLN A 99 7.43 -11.57 -19.24
N ALA A 100 8.32 -11.29 -18.28
CA ALA A 100 8.49 -12.10 -17.07
C ALA A 100 7.35 -11.95 -16.03
N GLY A 101 6.23 -11.33 -16.40
CA GLY A 101 5.05 -11.17 -15.53
C GLY A 101 5.06 -9.94 -14.61
N LYS A 102 6.05 -9.04 -14.68
CA LYS A 102 6.18 -7.88 -13.78
C LYS A 102 4.89 -7.05 -13.62
N THR A 103 4.22 -6.73 -14.73
CA THR A 103 2.99 -5.92 -14.72
C THR A 103 1.81 -6.69 -14.16
N THR A 104 1.66 -7.98 -14.50
CA THR A 104 0.62 -8.85 -13.94
C THR A 104 0.81 -9.05 -12.43
N THR A 105 2.05 -9.24 -11.99
CA THR A 105 2.38 -9.32 -10.56
C THR A 105 2.06 -8.02 -9.84
N LEU A 106 2.42 -6.87 -10.42
CA LEU A 106 2.10 -5.55 -9.87
C LEU A 106 0.59 -5.35 -9.70
N ALA A 107 -0.21 -5.64 -10.74
CA ALA A 107 -1.66 -5.50 -10.71
C ALA A 107 -2.34 -6.41 -9.67
N ASN A 108 -1.90 -7.66 -9.57
CA ASN A 108 -2.46 -8.57 -8.56
C ASN A 108 -2.07 -8.16 -7.14
N LEU A 109 -0.81 -7.76 -6.94
CA LEU A 109 -0.33 -7.32 -5.63
C LEU A 109 -1.05 -6.06 -5.18
N SER A 110 -1.30 -5.10 -6.09
CA SER A 110 -2.02 -3.87 -5.75
C SER A 110 -3.47 -4.14 -5.34
N LEU A 111 -4.17 -5.05 -6.03
CA LEU A 111 -5.52 -5.45 -5.64
C LEU A 111 -5.54 -6.26 -4.33
N ALA A 112 -4.50 -7.06 -4.09
CA ALA A 112 -4.34 -7.71 -2.78
C ALA A 112 -4.17 -6.69 -1.65
N PHE A 113 -3.42 -5.61 -1.89
CA PHE A 113 -3.28 -4.50 -0.94
C PHE A 113 -4.56 -3.66 -0.82
N SER A 114 -5.32 -3.43 -1.90
CA SER A 114 -6.56 -2.64 -1.84
C SER A 114 -7.62 -3.26 -0.95
N ARG A 115 -7.62 -4.60 -0.81
CA ARG A 115 -8.46 -5.32 0.17
C ARG A 115 -8.05 -5.12 1.63
N MET A 116 -7.01 -4.33 1.94
CA MET A 116 -6.60 -4.02 3.31
C MET A 116 -7.05 -2.61 3.70
N PRO A 117 -8.13 -2.43 4.49
CA PRO A 117 -8.68 -1.11 4.80
C PRO A 117 -7.70 -0.14 5.48
N ALA A 118 -6.73 -0.67 6.22
CA ALA A 118 -5.71 0.12 6.91
C ALA A 118 -4.57 0.62 6.00
N TYR A 119 -4.54 0.25 4.72
CA TYR A 119 -3.45 0.57 3.79
C TYR A 119 -3.97 1.32 2.57
N ARG A 120 -3.50 2.56 2.42
CA ARG A 120 -3.61 3.31 1.16
C ARG A 120 -2.45 2.92 0.26
N THR A 121 -2.76 2.42 -0.94
CA THR A 121 -1.77 1.90 -1.88
C THR A 121 -1.89 2.66 -3.19
N MET A 122 -0.77 3.21 -3.67
CA MET A 122 -0.66 3.81 -4.98
C MET A 122 0.25 2.95 -5.85
N VAL A 123 -0.11 2.86 -7.13
CA VAL A 123 0.66 2.12 -8.13
C VAL A 123 1.01 3.08 -9.25
N PHE A 124 2.26 3.01 -9.69
CA PHE A 124 2.76 3.80 -10.80
C PHE A 124 3.32 2.85 -11.86
N ASP A 125 2.92 3.03 -13.11
CA ASP A 125 3.59 2.37 -14.24
C ASP A 125 4.73 3.26 -14.72
N PHE A 126 5.96 2.89 -14.32
CA PHE A 126 7.18 3.59 -14.74
C PHE A 126 7.86 2.94 -15.95
N ASP A 127 7.24 1.95 -16.61
CA ASP A 127 7.71 1.46 -17.91
C ASP A 127 7.21 2.39 -19.03
N LEU A 128 7.75 3.60 -19.08
CA LEU A 128 7.32 4.65 -20.03
C LEU A 128 7.56 4.28 -21.50
N ARG A 129 8.37 3.27 -21.78
CA ARG A 129 8.59 2.78 -23.15
C ARG A 129 7.43 1.90 -23.62
N ARG A 130 6.88 1.09 -22.72
CA ARG A 130 5.81 0.13 -23.01
C ARG A 130 4.87 0.01 -21.81
N PRO A 131 4.12 1.08 -21.48
CA PRO A 131 3.18 1.04 -20.36
C PRO A 131 2.12 -0.02 -20.64
N ALA A 132 1.77 -0.79 -19.61
CA ALA A 132 0.90 -1.95 -19.78
C ALA A 132 -0.10 -2.12 -18.64
N LEU A 133 0.04 -1.38 -17.55
CA LEU A 133 -0.83 -1.53 -16.38
C LEU A 133 -2.30 -1.22 -16.69
N ALA A 134 -2.57 -0.11 -17.37
CA ALA A 134 -3.94 0.28 -17.75
C ALA A 134 -4.61 -0.82 -18.58
N LYS A 135 -3.92 -1.32 -19.62
CA LYS A 135 -4.38 -2.43 -20.45
C LYS A 135 -4.65 -3.71 -19.64
N VAL A 136 -3.76 -4.06 -18.70
CA VAL A 136 -3.94 -5.22 -17.82
C VAL A 136 -5.17 -5.08 -16.92
N LEU A 137 -5.49 -3.86 -16.48
CA LEU A 137 -6.67 -3.54 -15.68
C LEU A 137 -7.93 -3.27 -16.51
N GLY A 138 -7.85 -3.34 -17.85
CA GLY A 138 -8.97 -3.05 -18.73
C GLY A 138 -9.39 -1.59 -18.75
N GLN A 139 -8.45 -0.68 -18.46
CA GLN A 139 -8.69 0.75 -18.39
C GLN A 139 -8.14 1.45 -19.62
N ASP A 140 -8.84 2.51 -20.02
CA ASP A 140 -8.39 3.47 -21.01
C ASP A 140 -8.12 4.80 -20.30
N PRO A 141 -6.85 5.23 -20.15
CA PRO A 141 -6.54 6.51 -19.55
C PRO A 141 -7.21 7.63 -20.33
N ALA A 142 -7.83 8.60 -19.64
CA ALA A 142 -8.48 9.70 -20.32
C ALA A 142 -7.51 10.57 -21.14
N HIS A 143 -6.22 10.54 -20.82
CA HIS A 143 -5.17 11.39 -21.39
C HIS A 143 -3.90 10.55 -21.64
N ASP A 144 -3.19 10.86 -22.74
CA ASP A 144 -1.90 10.25 -23.14
C ASP A 144 -0.72 10.69 -22.26
#